data_AF-A0A7W7SP54-F1
#
_entry.id   AF-A0A7W7SP54-F1
#
_cell.length_a   1.000
_cell.length_b   1.000
_cell.length_c   1.000
_cell.angle_alpha   90.00
_cell.angle_beta   90.00
_cell.angle_gamma   90.00
#
_symmetry.space_group_name_H-M   'P 1'
#
loop_
_entity.id
_entity.type
_entity.pdbx_description
1 polymer ?
#
loop_
_entity_poly.entity_id
_entity_poly.type
_entity_poly.pdbx_seq_one_letter_code
_entity_poly.pdbx_strand_id
1 'polypeptide(L)'
;MDDLHGADHRTPISVTDWARLSVSYCQYEVSTVPGVSGVEIYTLGDNLLHVGGSSQFTGFCGIHTGWIEARVRVLPGPPTEVDVDWDAISEATLWSPSGRLSVTGLMGGTAAALTDVAVPRGLIRVRVHARDRLHETVRTDDDPPERHELHIWAVSEETPWRTVLADPGGRDWEQKPAKAAEWAMLSLVPRPSGRPAILPPLPPDPYEDDSGLSRVAVIRHRPAPVEVSMGVLPVGDLEVRLERVDGETLGWSWATADEPIFPDPLATLPDDESSTVRLTSGPDGFTLRHEGMLGRHAFALGLIWDHLLDTAGSYPWLETLRKQAAEATALAEKSRRLRAERDAERWGGTPPSDRVRGLLSQAQSLARIDRPLLDRIDALPAVRQRKAACWAARRAMRVAGLEQIGWIAGALAAAEANRPLPRSFTEQSGSAAFHRLLSDPEVPHTTVPLRLGPRAFGPRGVTEMLQQAVAFPALIALAHDSPLVAAIDAVYNAAIAHGDDRDRFLVDAHTALR
;
A
#
# COMPACT_ATOMS: atom_id res chain seq x y z
N MET A 1 7.32 68.42 -13.45
CA MET A 1 6.36 67.37 -13.80
C MET A 1 7.25 66.15 -13.84
N ASP A 2 7.64 65.72 -12.64
CA ASP A 2 8.88 65.00 -12.39
C ASP A 2 8.56 63.59 -11.91
N ASP A 3 9.30 62.67 -12.51
CA ASP A 3 9.47 61.25 -12.24
C ASP A 3 8.93 60.70 -10.91
N LEU A 4 7.91 59.84 -11.03
CA LEU A 4 7.55 58.82 -10.05
C LEU A 4 7.43 57.47 -10.76
N HIS A 5 8.54 56.96 -11.30
CA HIS A 5 8.73 55.51 -11.45
C HIS A 5 9.31 54.97 -10.14
N GLY A 6 8.44 54.78 -9.15
CA GLY A 6 8.77 54.02 -7.95
C GLY A 6 8.64 52.54 -8.27
N ALA A 7 9.73 51.89 -8.65
CA ALA A 7 9.80 50.43 -8.72
C ALA A 7 9.50 49.85 -7.32
N ASP A 8 8.49 48.97 -7.26
CA ASP A 8 8.05 48.28 -6.05
C ASP A 8 9.19 47.39 -5.50
N HIS A 9 9.93 47.93 -4.54
CA HIS A 9 11.10 47.30 -3.92
C HIS A 9 10.79 46.85 -2.50
N ARG A 10 9.79 45.98 -2.32
CA ARG A 10 9.88 45.05 -1.18
C ARG A 10 11.03 44.10 -1.48
N THR A 11 12.16 44.30 -0.81
CA THR A 11 13.35 43.48 -1.02
C THR A 11 12.98 42.01 -0.81
N PRO A 12 13.13 41.16 -1.84
CA PRO A 12 12.84 39.73 -1.73
C PRO A 12 13.72 39.12 -0.63
N ILE A 13 13.14 38.16 0.11
CA ILE A 13 13.86 37.40 1.15
C ILE A 13 14.97 36.58 0.49
N SER A 14 14.70 36.04 -0.69
CA SER A 14 15.66 35.31 -1.51
C SER A 14 15.28 35.40 -2.99
N VAL A 15 16.28 35.45 -3.86
CA VAL A 15 16.11 35.42 -5.32
C VAL A 15 17.16 34.50 -5.89
N THR A 16 16.75 33.60 -6.77
CA THR A 16 17.68 32.80 -7.57
C THR A 16 18.12 33.59 -8.79
N ASP A 17 19.34 33.33 -9.28
CA ASP A 17 19.74 33.81 -10.60
C ASP A 17 18.83 33.20 -11.69
N TRP A 18 18.78 33.86 -12.85
CA TRP A 18 18.16 33.28 -14.04
C TRP A 18 18.91 32.01 -14.43
N ALA A 19 18.16 30.92 -14.58
CA ALA A 19 18.71 29.62 -14.96
C ALA A 19 18.03 29.11 -16.23
N ARG A 20 18.82 28.46 -17.09
CA ARG A 20 18.28 27.76 -18.26
C ARG A 20 17.58 26.49 -17.81
N LEU A 21 16.30 26.38 -18.15
CA LEU A 21 15.48 25.19 -17.91
C LEU A 21 15.13 24.53 -19.24
N SER A 22 15.43 23.25 -19.37
CA SER A 22 15.06 22.49 -20.57
C SER A 22 13.61 22.03 -20.44
N VAL A 23 12.76 22.49 -21.37
CA VAL A 23 11.34 22.15 -21.40
C VAL A 23 11.05 21.18 -22.54
N SER A 24 10.04 20.35 -22.36
CA SER A 24 9.56 19.40 -23.36
C SER A 24 8.05 19.30 -23.28
N TYR A 25 7.38 19.12 -24.42
CA TYR A 25 5.93 19.11 -24.52
C TYR A 25 5.26 20.38 -23.99
N CYS A 26 5.90 21.55 -24.15
CA CYS A 26 5.46 22.85 -23.62
C CYS A 26 5.40 22.91 -22.10
N GLN A 27 6.10 22.05 -21.36
CA GLN A 27 5.83 21.84 -19.93
C GLN A 27 7.07 21.83 -19.04
N TYR A 28 6.89 22.32 -17.82
CA TYR A 28 7.72 22.07 -16.66
C TYR A 28 6.84 21.86 -15.42
N GLU A 29 7.40 21.25 -14.39
CA GLU A 29 6.74 20.97 -13.13
C GLU A 29 7.31 21.86 -12.01
N VAL A 30 6.43 22.31 -11.13
CA VAL A 30 6.79 22.97 -9.87
C VAL A 30 6.26 22.09 -8.74
N SER A 31 7.15 21.63 -7.86
CA SER A 31 6.78 20.74 -6.76
C SER A 31 7.51 21.07 -5.45
N THR A 32 6.80 20.91 -4.34
CA THR A 32 7.35 21.00 -2.97
C THR A 32 7.60 19.63 -2.34
N VAL A 33 7.01 18.59 -2.94
CA VAL A 33 7.19 17.18 -2.59
C VAL A 33 7.48 16.41 -3.89
N PRO A 34 8.70 15.92 -4.11
CA PRO A 34 9.07 15.26 -5.36
C PRO A 34 8.26 13.98 -5.62
N GLY A 35 7.90 13.73 -6.88
CA GLY A 35 7.36 12.44 -7.33
C GLY A 35 5.89 12.15 -6.97
N VAL A 36 5.18 13.11 -6.38
CA VAL A 36 3.75 12.96 -6.05
C VAL A 36 2.91 13.16 -7.30
N SER A 37 2.49 12.10 -7.98
CA SER A 37 1.49 12.23 -9.06
C SER A 37 0.16 12.72 -8.48
N GLY A 38 -0.40 13.80 -9.04
CA GLY A 38 -1.72 14.30 -8.63
C GLY A 38 -2.70 14.46 -9.79
N VAL A 39 -3.45 15.56 -9.83
CA VAL A 39 -4.50 15.82 -10.83
C VAL A 39 -3.88 15.80 -12.23
N GLU A 40 -4.55 15.14 -13.19
CA GLU A 40 -4.13 15.17 -14.58
C GLU A 40 -4.15 16.60 -15.13
N ILE A 41 -3.13 16.96 -15.91
CA ILE A 41 -3.13 18.19 -16.71
C ILE A 41 -4.41 18.25 -17.59
N TYR A 42 -4.88 19.46 -17.91
CA TYR A 42 -6.15 19.69 -18.63
C TYR A 42 -7.41 19.30 -17.83
N THR A 43 -7.28 19.23 -16.50
CA THR A 43 -8.44 19.14 -15.60
C THR A 43 -8.82 20.52 -15.06
N LEU A 44 -7.85 21.27 -14.52
CA LEU A 44 -8.05 22.59 -13.96
C LEU A 44 -6.84 23.51 -14.20
N GLY A 45 -7.10 24.72 -14.68
CA GLY A 45 -6.10 25.76 -14.89
C GLY A 45 -6.30 26.57 -16.16
N ASP A 46 -5.25 27.25 -16.59
CA ASP A 46 -5.22 28.10 -17.79
C ASP A 46 -3.98 27.82 -18.66
N ASN A 47 -3.76 28.66 -19.68
CA ASN A 47 -2.66 28.52 -20.63
C ASN A 47 -1.25 28.66 -20.04
N LEU A 48 -1.11 29.07 -18.78
CA LEU A 48 0.18 29.22 -18.13
C LEU A 48 0.37 28.20 -17.00
N LEU A 49 -0.70 27.82 -16.30
CA LEU A 49 -0.63 26.95 -15.14
C LEU A 49 -1.81 25.99 -15.06
N HIS A 50 -1.54 24.70 -14.92
CA HIS A 50 -2.51 23.69 -14.50
C HIS A 50 -2.18 23.15 -13.11
N VAL A 51 -3.13 23.19 -12.19
CA VAL A 51 -2.95 22.64 -10.84
C VAL A 51 -2.83 21.12 -10.90
N GLY A 52 -1.81 20.59 -10.23
CA GLY A 52 -1.45 19.18 -10.30
C GLY A 52 -1.61 18.44 -8.98
N GLY A 53 -2.00 19.11 -7.89
CA GLY A 53 -2.17 18.51 -6.57
C GLY A 53 -1.92 19.49 -5.44
N SER A 54 -1.87 18.99 -4.19
CA SER A 54 -1.61 19.83 -3.01
C SER A 54 -0.20 20.41 -2.99
N SER A 55 0.79 19.70 -3.55
CA SER A 55 2.20 20.06 -3.51
C SER A 55 2.80 20.39 -4.88
N GLN A 56 1.99 20.43 -5.95
CA GLN A 56 2.51 20.66 -7.29
C GLN A 56 1.55 21.27 -8.31
N PHE A 57 2.12 21.88 -9.35
CA PHE A 57 1.42 22.27 -10.56
C PHE A 57 2.34 22.15 -11.79
N THR A 58 1.73 22.12 -12.98
CA THR A 58 2.42 22.15 -14.27
C THR A 58 2.37 23.56 -14.84
N GLY A 59 3.53 24.11 -15.20
CA GLY A 59 3.63 25.37 -15.94
C GLY A 59 3.77 25.12 -17.43
N PHE A 60 3.16 26.00 -18.24
CA PHE A 60 3.13 25.89 -19.69
C PHE A 60 3.94 26.98 -20.40
N CYS A 61 4.65 26.57 -21.44
CA CYS A 61 5.51 27.43 -22.26
C CYS A 61 4.94 27.61 -23.68
N GLY A 62 5.33 28.70 -24.35
CA GLY A 62 5.03 28.96 -25.75
C GLY A 62 5.78 28.01 -26.70
N ILE A 63 6.99 27.58 -26.31
CA ILE A 63 7.79 26.61 -27.07
C ILE A 63 7.46 25.15 -26.70
N HIS A 64 7.46 24.25 -27.68
CA HIS A 64 7.23 22.82 -27.42
C HIS A 64 8.43 22.15 -26.75
N THR A 65 9.61 22.26 -27.34
CA THR A 65 10.84 21.68 -26.80
C THR A 65 11.98 22.67 -26.97
N GLY A 66 12.75 22.90 -25.91
CA GLY A 66 13.88 23.83 -25.97
C GLY A 66 14.31 24.32 -24.61
N TRP A 67 14.87 25.52 -24.58
CA TRP A 67 15.30 26.19 -23.36
C TRP A 67 14.45 27.42 -23.09
N ILE A 68 13.99 27.55 -21.86
CA ILE A 68 13.50 28.81 -21.30
C ILE A 68 14.49 29.31 -20.26
N GLU A 69 14.33 30.56 -19.86
CA GLU A 69 14.96 31.09 -18.64
C GLU A 69 13.92 31.13 -17.52
N ALA A 70 14.28 30.60 -16.35
CA ALA A 70 13.42 30.59 -15.19
C ALA A 70 14.15 31.08 -13.93
N ARG A 71 13.42 31.72 -13.00
CA ARG A 71 13.91 32.04 -11.66
C ARG A 71 12.80 32.05 -10.62
N VAL A 72 13.20 31.96 -9.35
CA VAL A 72 12.31 32.00 -8.18
C VAL A 72 12.63 33.22 -7.31
N ARG A 73 11.58 33.88 -6.83
CA ARG A 73 11.62 35.00 -5.88
C ARG A 73 10.76 34.68 -4.68
N VAL A 74 11.37 34.65 -3.50
CA VAL A 74 10.67 34.47 -2.23
C VAL A 74 10.43 35.82 -1.60
N LEU A 75 9.17 36.15 -1.37
CA LEU A 75 8.68 37.45 -0.93
C LEU A 75 8.12 37.38 0.49
N PRO A 76 8.16 38.48 1.25
CA PRO A 76 7.57 38.54 2.58
C PRO A 76 6.03 38.57 2.58
N GLY A 77 5.40 38.76 1.41
CA GLY A 77 3.95 38.83 1.25
C GLY A 77 3.55 38.98 -0.23
N PRO A 78 2.25 39.14 -0.52
CA PRO A 78 1.76 39.24 -1.90
C PRO A 78 2.33 40.48 -2.60
N PRO A 79 2.74 40.38 -3.87
CA PRO A 79 3.12 41.54 -4.68
C PRO A 79 1.90 42.45 -4.89
N THR A 80 2.11 43.75 -4.67
CA THR A 80 1.07 44.79 -4.70
C THR A 80 0.72 45.24 -6.10
N GLU A 81 1.67 45.20 -7.02
CA GLU A 81 1.49 45.61 -8.41
C GLU A 81 1.70 44.44 -9.37
N VAL A 82 1.01 44.52 -10.50
CA VAL A 82 1.22 43.63 -11.65
C VAL A 82 1.90 44.49 -12.71
N ASP A 83 3.18 44.19 -12.96
CA ASP A 83 3.93 44.85 -14.02
C ASP A 83 3.27 44.55 -15.38
N VAL A 84 3.13 45.59 -16.22
CA VAL A 84 2.45 45.53 -17.51
C VAL A 84 3.28 44.84 -18.59
N ASP A 85 4.57 44.58 -18.32
CA ASP A 85 5.50 43.97 -19.27
C ASP A 85 5.46 42.41 -19.27
N TRP A 86 4.49 41.80 -18.59
CA TRP A 86 4.28 40.34 -18.61
C TRP A 86 3.18 39.95 -19.61
N ASP A 87 3.36 38.83 -20.30
CA ASP A 87 2.37 38.31 -21.25
C ASP A 87 1.23 37.57 -20.53
N ALA A 88 1.56 36.83 -19.47
CA ALA A 88 0.61 36.02 -18.73
C ALA A 88 1.02 35.88 -17.26
N ILE A 89 0.03 35.84 -16.37
CA ILE A 89 0.23 35.67 -14.93
C ILE A 89 -0.87 34.80 -14.35
N SER A 90 -0.48 33.76 -13.62
CA SER A 90 -1.40 32.82 -12.98
C SER A 90 -0.93 32.48 -11.56
N GLU A 91 -1.88 32.16 -10.68
CA GLU A 91 -1.60 31.88 -9.27
C GLU A 91 -2.19 30.54 -8.83
N ALA A 92 -1.46 29.83 -7.96
CA ALA A 92 -1.93 28.62 -7.29
C ALA A 92 -1.37 28.52 -5.85
N THR A 93 -2.10 27.83 -4.98
CA THR A 93 -1.64 27.53 -3.61
C THR A 93 -1.01 26.15 -3.57
N LEU A 94 0.16 26.02 -2.94
CA LEU A 94 0.83 24.75 -2.67
C LEU A 94 1.07 24.54 -1.17
N TRP A 95 1.11 23.29 -0.76
CA TRP A 95 1.56 22.81 0.54
C TRP A 95 3.05 22.53 0.50
N SER A 96 3.86 23.24 1.28
CA SER A 96 5.31 23.04 1.41
C SER A 96 5.65 22.56 2.82
N PRO A 97 5.60 21.24 3.08
CA PRO A 97 5.88 20.71 4.42
C PRO A 97 7.35 20.87 4.82
N SER A 98 8.26 20.65 3.88
CA SER A 98 9.72 20.72 4.10
C SER A 98 10.31 22.13 3.97
N GLY A 99 9.56 23.09 3.41
CA GLY A 99 10.08 24.41 3.08
C GLY A 99 11.05 24.39 1.88
N ARG A 100 10.91 23.39 1.00
CA ARG A 100 11.67 23.27 -0.25
C ARG A 100 10.71 23.27 -1.44
N LEU A 101 11.19 23.83 -2.54
CA LEU A 101 10.49 23.82 -3.82
C LEU A 101 11.48 23.61 -4.95
N SER A 102 11.09 22.82 -5.95
CA SER A 102 11.87 22.57 -7.15
C SER A 102 11.08 22.94 -8.41
N VAL A 103 11.79 23.42 -9.43
CA VAL A 103 11.27 23.62 -10.79
C VAL A 103 12.02 22.67 -11.73
N THR A 104 11.29 21.74 -12.34
CA THR A 104 11.87 20.62 -13.08
C THR A 104 11.31 20.57 -14.50
N GLY A 105 12.18 20.43 -15.49
CA GLY A 105 11.76 20.14 -16.86
C GLY A 105 11.33 18.68 -16.99
N LEU A 106 10.16 18.43 -17.60
CA LEU A 106 9.54 17.09 -17.65
C LEU A 106 10.49 15.98 -18.12
N MET A 107 11.28 16.26 -19.17
CA MET A 107 12.30 15.34 -19.71
C MET A 107 13.73 15.88 -19.59
N GLY A 108 13.87 17.18 -19.29
CA GLY A 108 15.15 17.89 -19.26
C GLY A 108 15.87 17.84 -17.92
N GLY A 109 15.18 17.38 -16.86
CA GLY A 109 15.71 17.35 -15.50
C GLY A 109 15.70 18.74 -14.83
N THR A 110 16.54 18.90 -13.81
CA THR A 110 16.57 20.10 -12.98
C THR A 110 17.76 21.00 -13.31
N ALA A 111 17.59 22.31 -13.06
CA ALA A 111 18.70 23.25 -12.98
C ALA A 111 19.05 23.47 -11.51
N ALA A 112 20.34 23.42 -11.13
CA ALA A 112 20.75 23.50 -9.73
C ALA A 112 20.23 24.75 -8.98
N ALA A 113 20.11 25.89 -9.66
CA ALA A 113 19.55 27.12 -9.09
C ALA A 113 18.04 27.07 -8.82
N LEU A 114 17.34 26.07 -9.38
CA LEU A 114 15.89 25.88 -9.28
C LEU A 114 15.51 24.60 -8.53
N THR A 115 16.49 23.88 -7.95
CA THR A 115 16.26 22.67 -7.16
C THR A 115 16.35 22.99 -5.68
N ASP A 116 15.43 22.46 -4.88
CA ASP A 116 15.42 22.62 -3.42
C ASP A 116 15.54 24.08 -2.95
N VAL A 117 14.91 25.00 -3.69
CA VAL A 117 14.85 26.41 -3.33
C VAL A 117 14.13 26.54 -1.98
N ALA A 118 14.76 27.22 -1.03
CA ALA A 118 14.19 27.44 0.29
C ALA A 118 12.95 28.35 0.19
N VAL A 119 11.82 27.87 0.66
CA VAL A 119 10.52 28.56 0.70
C VAL A 119 9.90 28.44 2.10
N PRO A 120 8.91 29.27 2.46
CA PRO A 120 8.22 29.11 3.74
C PRO A 120 7.63 27.71 3.91
N ARG A 121 7.70 27.15 5.12
CA ARG A 121 6.97 25.93 5.47
C ARG A 121 5.48 26.24 5.63
N GLY A 122 4.63 25.26 5.33
CA GLY A 122 3.16 25.39 5.41
C GLY A 122 2.55 25.70 4.05
N LEU A 123 1.44 26.44 4.02
CA LEU A 123 0.86 26.89 2.74
C LEU A 123 1.67 28.05 2.15
N ILE A 124 1.94 27.95 0.86
CA ILE A 124 2.56 28.99 0.06
C ILE A 124 1.66 29.33 -1.13
N ARG A 125 1.66 30.60 -1.52
CA ARG A 125 1.11 31.04 -2.80
C ARG A 125 2.25 31.14 -3.79
N VAL A 126 2.04 30.60 -4.98
CA VAL A 126 2.97 30.73 -6.11
C VAL A 126 2.27 31.49 -7.22
N ARG A 127 2.82 32.64 -7.61
CA ARG A 127 2.42 33.42 -8.78
C ARG A 127 3.45 33.22 -9.87
N VAL A 128 3.04 32.64 -10.98
CA VAL A 128 3.88 32.44 -12.17
C VAL A 128 3.67 33.62 -13.10
N HIS A 129 4.75 34.28 -13.46
CA HIS A 129 4.82 35.30 -14.48
C HIS A 129 5.54 34.73 -15.70
N ALA A 130 5.01 34.97 -16.89
CA ALA A 130 5.68 34.57 -18.13
C ALA A 130 5.64 35.69 -19.18
N ARG A 131 6.72 35.82 -19.93
CA ARG A 131 6.87 36.77 -21.03
C ARG A 131 7.72 36.20 -22.15
N ASP A 132 7.68 36.87 -23.30
CA ASP A 132 8.33 36.44 -24.53
C ASP A 132 7.80 35.05 -24.97
N ARG A 133 6.49 34.81 -24.76
CA ARG A 133 5.80 33.53 -24.97
C ARG A 133 5.45 33.27 -26.45
N LEU A 134 6.46 33.27 -27.30
CA LEU A 134 6.27 33.06 -28.74
C LEU A 134 6.17 31.57 -29.08
N HIS A 135 5.17 31.23 -29.91
CA HIS A 135 5.06 29.89 -30.47
C HIS A 135 6.27 29.57 -31.37
N GLU A 136 6.74 28.33 -31.34
CA GLU A 136 7.95 27.91 -32.09
C GLU A 136 7.90 28.21 -33.59
N THR A 137 6.69 28.24 -34.18
CA THR A 137 6.49 28.53 -35.61
C THR A 137 6.65 30.00 -35.98
N VAL A 138 6.59 30.91 -35.00
CA VAL A 138 6.75 32.35 -35.22
C VAL A 138 8.05 32.90 -34.64
N ARG A 139 8.71 32.12 -33.79
CA ARG A 139 9.97 32.49 -33.13
C ARG A 139 11.14 32.48 -34.11
N THR A 140 12.02 33.46 -33.97
CA THR A 140 13.26 33.66 -34.73
C THR A 140 14.47 33.69 -33.79
N ASP A 141 15.67 33.64 -34.35
CA ASP A 141 16.92 33.72 -33.58
C ASP A 141 17.16 35.10 -32.94
N ASP A 142 16.46 36.14 -33.41
CA ASP A 142 16.54 37.51 -32.89
C ASP A 142 15.60 37.73 -31.68
N ASP A 143 14.68 36.80 -31.42
CA ASP A 143 13.74 36.92 -30.31
C ASP A 143 14.40 36.57 -28.97
N PRO A 144 14.11 37.31 -27.89
CA PRO A 144 14.62 36.98 -26.55
C PRO A 144 14.13 35.60 -26.10
N PRO A 145 14.86 34.89 -25.21
CA PRO A 145 14.39 33.62 -24.63
C PRO A 145 13.08 33.82 -23.85
N GLU A 146 12.22 32.80 -23.86
CA GLU A 146 10.98 32.82 -23.07
C GLU A 146 11.37 32.79 -21.59
N ARG A 147 10.74 33.66 -20.79
CA ARG A 147 11.15 33.93 -19.41
C ARG A 147 10.01 33.68 -18.44
N HIS A 148 10.28 32.88 -17.43
CA HIS A 148 9.35 32.53 -16.36
C HIS A 148 9.88 32.95 -14.99
N GLU A 149 9.06 33.65 -14.22
CA GLU A 149 9.42 34.11 -12.88
C GLU A 149 8.36 33.70 -11.88
N LEU A 150 8.76 32.97 -10.84
CA LEU A 150 7.86 32.47 -9.81
C LEU A 150 8.01 33.33 -8.56
N HIS A 151 6.94 34.02 -8.16
CA HIS A 151 6.88 34.75 -6.89
C HIS A 151 6.20 33.88 -5.83
N ILE A 152 6.84 33.73 -4.69
CA ILE A 152 6.42 32.80 -3.63
C ILE A 152 6.31 33.53 -2.31
N TRP A 153 5.20 33.38 -1.60
CA TRP A 153 5.02 33.90 -0.24
C TRP A 153 4.15 32.99 0.61
N ALA A 154 4.30 33.11 1.94
CA ALA A 154 3.51 32.33 2.89
C ALA A 154 2.05 32.81 2.93
N VAL A 155 1.12 31.88 3.09
CA VAL A 155 -0.31 32.16 3.32
C VAL A 155 -0.85 31.21 4.40
N SER A 156 -1.96 31.58 5.04
CA SER A 156 -2.71 30.71 5.95
C SER A 156 -3.99 30.15 5.32
N GLU A 157 -4.28 30.55 4.08
CA GLU A 157 -5.54 30.31 3.40
C GLU A 157 -5.30 29.76 2.00
N GLU A 158 -5.89 28.60 1.74
CA GLU A 158 -6.02 28.05 0.40
C GLU A 158 -7.22 28.72 -0.29
N THR A 159 -6.96 29.27 -1.47
CA THR A 159 -7.98 29.80 -2.36
C THR A 159 -7.77 29.19 -3.75
N PRO A 160 -8.81 29.17 -4.61
CA PRO A 160 -8.71 28.64 -5.95
C PRO A 160 -7.52 29.21 -6.72
N TRP A 161 -7.03 28.42 -7.67
CA TRP A 161 -6.16 28.96 -8.71
C TRP A 161 -6.89 30.07 -9.47
N ARG A 162 -6.13 31.03 -10.00
CA ARG A 162 -6.71 32.11 -10.81
C ARG A 162 -5.75 32.60 -11.87
N THR A 163 -6.32 33.02 -12.99
CA THR A 163 -5.64 33.84 -13.99
C THR A 163 -5.66 35.30 -13.52
N VAL A 164 -4.48 35.88 -13.33
CA VAL A 164 -4.31 37.31 -12.97
C VAL A 164 -4.18 38.15 -14.25
N LEU A 165 -3.44 37.64 -15.23
CA LEU A 165 -3.30 38.22 -16.56
C LEU A 165 -3.39 37.11 -17.59
N ALA A 166 -4.42 37.17 -18.44
CA ALA A 166 -4.65 36.17 -19.46
C ALA A 166 -3.67 36.31 -20.62
N ASP A 167 -3.15 35.19 -21.08
CA ASP A 167 -2.34 35.11 -22.30
C ASP A 167 -3.14 35.60 -23.52
N PRO A 168 -2.68 36.63 -24.26
CA PRO A 168 -3.35 37.15 -25.45
C PRO A 168 -3.56 36.08 -26.55
N GLY A 169 -2.67 35.08 -26.62
CA GLY A 169 -2.75 33.96 -27.56
C GLY A 169 -3.37 32.69 -26.98
N GLY A 170 -3.89 32.77 -25.75
CA GLY A 170 -4.35 31.63 -24.98
C GLY A 170 -5.56 30.92 -25.59
N ARG A 171 -5.65 29.60 -25.40
CA ARG A 171 -6.84 28.81 -25.71
C ARG A 171 -7.76 28.75 -24.50
N ASP A 172 -9.07 28.72 -24.74
CA ASP A 172 -10.03 28.37 -23.69
C ASP A 172 -9.96 26.87 -23.42
N TRP A 173 -9.62 26.51 -22.19
CA TRP A 173 -9.60 25.11 -21.73
C TRP A 173 -10.88 24.77 -20.99
N GLU A 174 -11.47 23.63 -21.35
CA GLU A 174 -12.60 23.08 -20.61
C GLU A 174 -12.15 22.70 -19.19
N GLN A 175 -12.78 23.31 -18.20
CA GLN A 175 -12.58 22.98 -16.79
C GLN A 175 -13.40 21.73 -16.44
N LYS A 176 -12.80 20.79 -15.69
CA LYS A 176 -13.44 19.53 -15.29
C LYS A 176 -13.60 19.41 -13.77
N PRO A 177 -14.40 20.27 -13.13
CA PRO A 177 -14.49 20.35 -11.66
C PRO A 177 -14.97 19.03 -11.02
N ALA A 178 -15.88 18.30 -11.67
CA ALA A 178 -16.32 16.99 -11.18
C ALA A 178 -15.17 15.96 -11.14
N LYS A 179 -14.30 15.96 -12.16
CA LYS A 179 -13.12 15.07 -12.22
C LYS A 179 -12.08 15.46 -11.18
N ALA A 180 -11.89 16.77 -10.97
CA ALA A 180 -11.01 17.29 -9.93
C ALA A 180 -11.49 16.91 -8.52
N ALA A 181 -12.79 17.03 -8.25
CA ALA A 181 -13.39 16.63 -6.98
C ALA A 181 -13.35 15.12 -6.76
N GLU A 182 -13.53 14.32 -7.82
CA GLU A 182 -13.31 12.87 -7.78
C GLU A 182 -11.88 12.54 -7.33
N TRP A 183 -10.87 13.10 -8.00
CA TRP A 183 -9.47 12.89 -7.64
C TRP A 183 -9.18 13.35 -6.20
N ALA A 184 -9.70 14.52 -5.82
CA ALA A 184 -9.47 15.12 -4.51
C ALA A 184 -10.01 14.22 -3.39
N MET A 185 -11.22 13.71 -3.55
CA MET A 185 -11.81 12.81 -2.57
C MET A 185 -11.01 11.50 -2.48
N LEU A 186 -10.66 10.89 -3.60
CA LEU A 186 -9.86 9.66 -3.63
C LEU A 186 -8.47 9.84 -3.00
N SER A 187 -7.89 11.04 -3.11
CA SER A 187 -6.58 11.37 -2.53
C SER A 187 -6.63 11.53 -1.00
N LEU A 188 -7.78 11.93 -0.45
CA LEU A 188 -7.99 12.01 1.00
C LEU A 188 -8.21 10.64 1.64
N VAL A 189 -8.70 9.65 0.87
CA VAL A 189 -8.94 8.29 1.35
C VAL A 189 -8.08 7.25 0.62
N PRO A 190 -6.73 7.38 0.67
CA PRO A 190 -5.84 6.53 -0.10
C PRO A 190 -6.04 5.06 0.31
N ARG A 191 -6.30 4.24 -0.69
CA ARG A 191 -6.44 2.79 -0.49
C ARG A 191 -5.06 2.15 -0.56
N PRO A 192 -4.64 1.38 0.46
CA PRO A 192 -3.43 0.60 0.34
C PRO A 192 -3.60 -0.29 -0.89
N SER A 193 -2.67 -0.18 -1.85
CA SER A 193 -2.66 -1.09 -2.98
C SER A 193 -2.67 -2.50 -2.39
N GLY A 194 -3.64 -3.35 -2.75
CA GLY A 194 -3.79 -4.70 -2.17
C GLY A 194 -2.59 -5.64 -2.41
N ARG A 195 -1.46 -5.12 -2.90
CA ARG A 195 -0.16 -5.78 -2.87
C ARG A 195 0.39 -5.72 -1.45
N PRO A 196 0.73 -6.87 -0.84
CA PRO A 196 1.51 -6.89 0.38
C PRO A 196 2.73 -6.00 0.19
N ALA A 197 3.01 -5.11 1.15
CA ALA A 197 4.28 -4.40 1.19
C ALA A 197 5.39 -5.46 1.34
N ILE A 198 6.04 -5.80 0.23
CA ILE A 198 7.18 -6.74 0.20
C ILE A 198 8.39 -6.10 0.91
N LEU A 199 8.38 -4.78 1.01
CA LEU A 199 9.41 -3.99 1.67
C LEU A 199 8.93 -3.55 3.05
N PRO A 200 9.84 -3.48 4.04
CA PRO A 200 9.55 -2.80 5.30
C PRO A 200 9.05 -1.37 5.03
N PRO A 201 8.19 -0.81 5.89
CA PRO A 201 7.74 0.56 5.74
C PRO A 201 8.97 1.45 5.58
N LEU A 202 9.05 2.17 4.46
CA LEU A 202 10.09 3.17 4.26
C LEU A 202 9.95 4.20 5.38
N PRO A 203 11.08 4.75 5.90
CA PRO A 203 10.99 5.90 6.78
C PRO A 203 10.19 7.01 6.08
N PRO A 204 9.41 7.82 6.83
CA PRO A 204 8.65 8.92 6.25
C PRO A 204 9.60 9.80 5.43
N ASP A 205 9.17 10.15 4.22
CA ASP A 205 9.95 11.00 3.34
C ASP A 205 10.17 12.35 4.05
N PRO A 206 11.41 12.87 4.17
CA PRO A 206 11.65 14.19 4.76
C PRO A 206 10.89 15.32 4.03
N TYR A 207 10.47 15.09 2.78
CA TYR A 207 9.59 16.01 2.05
C TYR A 207 8.12 15.94 2.46
N GLU A 208 7.70 15.02 3.34
CA GLU A 208 6.30 14.88 3.79
C GLU A 208 6.10 15.15 5.29
N ASP A 209 7.13 15.66 5.98
CA ASP A 209 7.06 15.95 7.41
C ASP A 209 6.18 17.19 7.71
N ASP A 210 4.91 16.90 8.00
CA ASP A 210 3.91 17.88 8.42
C ASP A 210 4.01 18.26 9.91
N SER A 211 4.96 17.70 10.66
CA SER A 211 5.03 17.91 12.11
C SER A 211 5.27 19.38 12.47
N GLY A 212 4.49 19.86 13.45
CA GLY A 212 4.57 21.23 13.95
C GLY A 212 3.99 22.31 13.00
N LEU A 213 3.39 21.92 11.87
CA LEU A 213 2.74 22.89 10.97
C LEU A 213 1.33 23.23 11.46
N SER A 214 0.96 24.50 11.32
CA SER A 214 -0.36 24.98 11.72
C SER A 214 -1.46 24.47 10.79
N ARG A 215 -2.63 24.20 11.37
CA ARG A 215 -3.86 23.95 10.60
C ARG A 215 -4.25 25.23 9.85
N VAL A 216 -4.91 25.06 8.70
CA VAL A 216 -5.13 26.13 7.72
C VAL A 216 -6.61 26.31 7.41
N ALA A 217 -6.93 27.30 6.57
CA ALA A 217 -8.28 27.53 6.06
C ALA A 217 -8.39 27.33 4.54
N VAL A 218 -9.58 26.96 4.06
CA VAL A 218 -9.98 26.92 2.66
C VAL A 218 -11.10 27.93 2.47
N ILE A 219 -10.93 28.83 1.50
CA ILE A 219 -11.88 29.92 1.23
C ILE A 219 -12.45 29.78 -0.16
N ARG A 220 -13.79 29.85 -0.26
CA ARG A 220 -14.51 29.87 -1.54
C ARG A 220 -15.50 31.01 -1.56
N HIS A 221 -15.48 31.76 -2.65
CA HIS A 221 -16.40 32.86 -2.88
C HIS A 221 -17.30 32.54 -4.08
N ARG A 222 -18.59 32.90 -3.98
CA ARG A 222 -19.58 32.79 -5.04
C ARG A 222 -20.42 34.07 -5.10
N PRO A 223 -20.82 34.54 -6.30
CA PRO A 223 -21.57 35.79 -6.44
C PRO A 223 -23.01 35.70 -5.91
N ALA A 224 -23.55 34.49 -5.75
CA ALA A 224 -24.89 34.24 -5.23
C ALA A 224 -24.84 33.27 -4.04
N PRO A 225 -25.79 33.36 -3.09
CA PRO A 225 -25.94 32.38 -2.02
C PRO A 225 -26.09 30.97 -2.57
N VAL A 226 -25.36 30.02 -1.97
CA VAL A 226 -25.39 28.60 -2.30
C VAL A 226 -25.93 27.83 -1.12
N GLU A 227 -26.85 26.91 -1.35
CA GLU A 227 -27.34 26.01 -0.33
C GLU A 227 -26.32 24.88 -0.09
N VAL A 228 -25.77 24.82 1.12
CA VAL A 228 -24.89 23.73 1.55
C VAL A 228 -25.74 22.62 2.16
N SER A 229 -25.76 21.46 1.50
CA SER A 229 -26.49 20.28 2.00
C SER A 229 -25.87 19.78 3.29
N MET A 230 -26.64 19.79 4.39
CA MET A 230 -26.26 19.17 5.65
C MET A 230 -26.45 17.66 5.59
N GLY A 231 -25.71 16.93 6.42
CA GLY A 231 -25.86 15.48 6.57
C GLY A 231 -24.57 14.73 6.28
N VAL A 232 -24.71 13.52 5.75
CA VAL A 232 -23.62 12.58 5.56
C VAL A 232 -23.17 12.58 4.11
N LEU A 233 -21.90 12.90 3.87
CA LEU A 233 -21.26 12.80 2.58
C LEU A 233 -20.57 11.42 2.50
N PRO A 234 -21.03 10.52 1.62
CA PRO A 234 -20.49 9.17 1.53
C PRO A 234 -19.11 9.16 0.86
N VAL A 235 -18.14 8.46 1.47
CA VAL A 235 -16.74 8.33 1.01
C VAL A 235 -16.26 6.87 1.07
N GLY A 236 -17.08 5.95 0.57
CA GLY A 236 -16.75 4.53 0.53
C GLY A 236 -16.91 3.88 1.91
N ASP A 237 -15.80 3.54 2.58
CA ASP A 237 -15.84 3.01 3.95
C ASP A 237 -15.84 4.10 5.02
N LEU A 238 -15.64 5.34 4.61
CA LEU A 238 -15.69 6.50 5.48
C LEU A 238 -16.86 7.38 5.06
N GLU A 239 -17.18 8.31 5.93
CA GLU A 239 -18.15 9.35 5.68
C GLU A 239 -17.66 10.67 6.28
N VAL A 240 -18.09 11.77 5.67
CA VAL A 240 -17.95 13.10 6.26
C VAL A 240 -19.30 13.51 6.80
N ARG A 241 -19.35 13.90 8.08
CA ARG A 241 -20.54 14.47 8.72
C ARG A 241 -20.45 15.98 8.68
N LEU A 242 -21.45 16.60 8.08
CA LEU A 242 -21.70 18.04 8.11
C LEU A 242 -22.87 18.32 9.04
N GLU A 243 -22.56 18.74 10.26
CA GLU A 243 -23.55 18.99 11.31
C GLU A 243 -23.69 20.49 11.57
N ARG A 244 -24.93 20.98 11.74
CA ARG A 244 -25.13 22.40 12.04
C ARG A 244 -24.85 22.69 13.51
N VAL A 245 -23.95 23.64 13.75
CA VAL A 245 -23.64 24.15 15.09
C VAL A 245 -24.51 25.36 15.40
N ASP A 246 -24.62 26.31 14.47
CA ASP A 246 -25.49 27.48 14.57
C ASP A 246 -25.97 27.94 13.18
N GLY A 247 -26.54 29.16 13.07
CA GLY A 247 -27.12 29.66 11.81
C GLY A 247 -26.13 29.80 10.65
N GLU A 248 -24.83 29.98 10.94
CA GLU A 248 -23.79 30.25 9.93
C GLU A 248 -22.64 29.25 10.00
N THR A 249 -22.61 28.38 11.03
CA THR A 249 -21.51 27.48 11.33
C THR A 249 -21.93 26.02 11.23
N LEU A 250 -21.15 25.23 10.49
CA LEU A 250 -21.24 23.77 10.42
C LEU A 250 -19.95 23.15 11.00
N GLY A 251 -20.08 22.00 11.66
CA GLY A 251 -18.97 21.12 11.98
C GLY A 251 -18.70 20.16 10.82
N TRP A 252 -17.42 19.91 10.55
CA TRP A 252 -16.94 18.91 9.61
C TRP A 252 -16.14 17.86 10.37
N SER A 253 -16.55 16.59 10.28
CA SER A 253 -15.84 15.49 10.93
C SER A 253 -15.84 14.24 10.07
N TRP A 254 -14.73 13.51 10.08
CA TRP A 254 -14.64 12.18 9.48
C TRP A 254 -15.17 11.11 10.42
N ALA A 255 -15.84 10.10 9.89
CA ALA A 255 -16.24 8.90 10.60
C ALA A 255 -16.11 7.67 9.71
N THR A 256 -16.08 6.48 10.31
CA THR A 256 -16.28 5.22 9.58
C THR A 256 -17.74 5.11 9.15
N ALA A 257 -17.99 4.68 7.92
CA ALA A 257 -19.33 4.41 7.44
C ALA A 257 -19.92 3.19 8.17
N ASP A 258 -21.23 3.22 8.44
CA ASP A 258 -21.95 2.09 9.04
C ASP A 258 -21.93 0.84 8.14
N GLU A 259 -21.94 1.06 6.82
CA GLU A 259 -21.89 0.01 5.80
C GLU A 259 -20.66 0.21 4.88
N PRO A 260 -19.46 -0.24 5.31
CA PRO A 260 -18.29 -0.18 4.45
C PRO A 260 -18.47 -1.08 3.22
N ILE A 261 -17.96 -0.61 2.09
CA ILE A 261 -18.14 -1.27 0.78
C ILE A 261 -16.94 -2.12 0.37
N PHE A 262 -15.77 -1.91 0.98
CA PHE A 262 -14.57 -2.70 0.68
C PHE A 262 -14.45 -3.93 1.60
N PRO A 263 -13.84 -5.03 1.11
CA PRO A 263 -13.69 -6.26 1.89
C PRO A 263 -12.80 -6.12 3.14
N ASP A 264 -11.83 -5.20 3.09
CA ASP A 264 -10.98 -4.81 4.20
C ASP A 264 -11.20 -3.30 4.46
N PRO A 265 -12.13 -2.94 5.37
CA PRO A 265 -12.53 -1.54 5.58
C PRO A 265 -11.39 -0.64 6.09
N LEU A 266 -11.39 0.63 5.68
CA LEU A 266 -10.49 1.63 6.28
C LEU A 266 -10.87 1.89 7.74
N ALA A 267 -9.87 1.81 8.62
CA ALA A 267 -10.01 2.17 10.04
C ALA A 267 -9.35 3.52 10.38
N THR A 268 -8.42 3.99 9.55
CA THR A 268 -7.70 5.25 9.76
C THR A 268 -8.46 6.40 9.09
N LEU A 269 -8.81 7.41 9.87
CA LEU A 269 -9.43 8.62 9.36
C LEU A 269 -8.37 9.53 8.70
N PRO A 270 -8.73 10.29 7.65
CA PRO A 270 -7.82 11.27 7.06
C PRO A 270 -7.39 12.31 8.09
N ASP A 271 -8.34 12.74 8.93
CA ASP A 271 -8.16 13.69 10.01
C ASP A 271 -9.06 13.25 11.16
N ASP A 272 -8.50 13.08 12.36
CA ASP A 272 -9.21 12.69 13.57
C ASP A 272 -9.75 13.90 14.35
N GLU A 273 -9.30 15.11 14.01
CA GLU A 273 -9.82 16.36 14.55
C GLU A 273 -10.96 16.90 13.69
N SER A 274 -12.01 17.39 14.34
CA SER A 274 -13.11 18.08 13.66
C SER A 274 -12.70 19.50 13.26
N SER A 275 -13.17 19.94 12.09
CA SER A 275 -12.96 21.27 11.54
C SER A 275 -14.27 22.05 11.47
N THR A 276 -14.19 23.36 11.22
CA THR A 276 -15.35 24.27 11.24
C THR A 276 -15.58 24.87 9.87
N VAL A 277 -16.82 24.90 9.39
CA VAL A 277 -17.20 25.53 8.12
C VAL A 277 -18.13 26.70 8.42
N ARG A 278 -17.69 27.92 8.12
CA ARG A 278 -18.49 29.15 8.26
C ARG A 278 -19.00 29.60 6.91
N LEU A 279 -20.29 29.95 6.87
CA LEU A 279 -20.99 30.43 5.69
C LEU A 279 -21.42 31.87 5.96
N THR A 280 -20.87 32.82 5.22
CA THR A 280 -21.16 34.25 5.39
C THR A 280 -21.73 34.82 4.11
N SER A 281 -22.85 35.54 4.22
CA SER A 281 -23.42 36.31 3.10
C SER A 281 -23.10 37.79 3.28
N GLY A 282 -22.63 38.42 2.22
CA GLY A 282 -22.28 39.83 2.16
C GLY A 282 -22.81 40.50 0.89
N PRO A 283 -22.61 41.82 0.76
CA PRO A 283 -23.03 42.57 -0.43
C PRO A 283 -22.36 42.06 -1.72
N ASP A 284 -21.15 41.51 -1.60
CA ASP A 284 -20.36 41.01 -2.73
C ASP A 284 -20.64 39.53 -3.05
N GLY A 285 -21.53 38.87 -2.29
CA GLY A 285 -21.91 37.48 -2.51
C GLY A 285 -21.78 36.60 -1.27
N PHE A 286 -21.45 35.35 -1.48
CA PHE A 286 -21.40 34.29 -0.47
C PHE A 286 -19.96 33.79 -0.30
N THR A 287 -19.52 33.68 0.94
CA THR A 287 -18.18 33.18 1.29
C THR A 287 -18.29 31.98 2.22
N LEU A 288 -17.75 30.86 1.76
CA LEU A 288 -17.49 29.67 2.56
C LEU A 288 -16.05 29.73 3.07
N ARG A 289 -15.90 29.53 4.38
CA ARG A 289 -14.61 29.42 5.05
C ARG A 289 -14.57 28.12 5.86
N HIS A 290 -13.81 27.15 5.40
CA HIS A 290 -13.51 25.92 6.15
C HIS A 290 -12.21 26.16 6.92
N GLU A 291 -12.20 25.97 8.24
CA GLU A 291 -11.11 26.31 9.15
C GLU A 291 -10.65 25.10 9.95
N GLY A 292 -9.36 25.08 10.27
CA GLY A 292 -8.79 24.07 11.15
C GLY A 292 -8.70 22.73 10.45
N MET A 293 -8.20 22.69 9.21
CA MET A 293 -7.85 21.44 8.51
C MET A 293 -6.34 21.29 8.38
N LEU A 294 -5.87 20.06 8.19
CA LEU A 294 -4.46 19.80 7.87
C LEU A 294 -4.09 20.41 6.52
N GLY A 295 -2.93 21.05 6.44
CA GLY A 295 -2.53 21.79 5.25
C GLY A 295 -2.38 20.94 3.99
N ARG A 296 -1.89 19.69 4.12
CA ARG A 296 -1.86 18.70 3.04
C ARG A 296 -3.24 18.40 2.44
N HIS A 297 -4.33 18.59 3.19
CA HIS A 297 -5.71 18.35 2.74
C HIS A 297 -6.38 19.58 2.14
N ALA A 298 -5.84 20.79 2.37
CA ALA A 298 -6.51 22.05 2.03
C ALA A 298 -6.87 22.12 0.54
N PHE A 299 -5.93 21.78 -0.35
CA PHE A 299 -6.18 21.78 -1.79
C PHE A 299 -7.31 20.81 -2.19
N ALA A 300 -7.26 19.57 -1.71
CA ALA A 300 -8.29 18.57 -2.02
C ALA A 300 -9.66 18.97 -1.48
N LEU A 301 -9.73 19.46 -0.24
CA LEU A 301 -10.96 19.99 0.34
C LEU A 301 -11.49 21.21 -0.43
N GLY A 302 -10.60 22.05 -0.93
CA GLY A 302 -10.94 23.16 -1.82
C GLY A 302 -11.64 22.71 -3.11
N LEU A 303 -11.10 21.69 -3.78
CA LEU A 303 -11.71 21.12 -5.00
C LEU A 303 -13.06 20.44 -4.73
N ILE A 304 -13.18 19.76 -3.59
CA ILE A 304 -14.45 19.16 -3.15
C ILE A 304 -15.48 20.26 -2.92
N TRP A 305 -15.11 21.35 -2.23
CA TRP A 305 -16.00 22.48 -2.01
C TRP A 305 -16.40 23.19 -3.30
N ASP A 306 -15.48 23.38 -4.25
CA ASP A 306 -15.83 23.95 -5.55
C ASP A 306 -16.95 23.12 -6.23
N HIS A 307 -16.83 21.79 -6.24
CA HIS A 307 -17.88 20.94 -6.81
C HIS A 307 -19.19 20.96 -6.00
N LEU A 308 -19.11 20.83 -4.67
CA LEU A 308 -20.31 20.78 -3.82
C LEU A 308 -21.10 22.09 -3.85
N LEU A 309 -20.41 23.24 -3.98
CA LEU A 309 -21.06 24.54 -4.10
C LEU A 309 -21.71 24.74 -5.48
N ASP A 310 -21.13 24.16 -6.54
CA ASP A 310 -21.66 24.35 -7.90
C ASP A 310 -22.67 23.26 -8.30
N THR A 311 -22.68 22.11 -7.62
CA THR A 311 -23.54 20.97 -7.95
C THR A 311 -23.95 20.19 -6.69
N ALA A 312 -24.87 20.78 -5.91
CA ALA A 312 -25.38 20.17 -4.68
C ALA A 312 -25.99 18.77 -4.94
N GLY A 313 -25.68 17.81 -4.06
CA GLY A 313 -26.19 16.44 -4.12
C GLY A 313 -25.52 15.53 -5.16
N SER A 314 -24.54 16.02 -5.93
CA SER A 314 -23.70 15.21 -6.81
C SER A 314 -22.40 14.81 -6.10
N TYR A 315 -22.03 13.53 -6.22
CA TYR A 315 -20.83 12.96 -5.61
C TYR A 315 -20.04 12.14 -6.64
N PRO A 316 -19.19 12.78 -7.47
CA PRO A 316 -18.55 12.17 -8.63
C PRO A 316 -17.60 11.02 -8.26
N TRP A 317 -17.11 10.97 -7.02
CA TRP A 317 -16.26 9.89 -6.51
C TRP A 317 -17.00 8.58 -6.21
N LEU A 318 -18.34 8.59 -6.05
CA LEU A 318 -19.06 7.42 -5.59
C LEU A 318 -19.03 6.25 -6.57
N GLU A 319 -19.17 6.53 -7.87
CA GLU A 319 -19.14 5.47 -8.88
C GLU A 319 -17.75 4.82 -8.95
N THR A 320 -16.70 5.63 -8.92
CA THR A 320 -15.32 5.16 -8.90
C THR A 320 -15.01 4.33 -7.66
N LEU A 321 -15.43 4.77 -6.47
CA LEU A 321 -15.27 4.00 -5.23
C LEU A 321 -16.00 2.66 -5.29
N ARG A 322 -17.25 2.64 -5.79
CA ARG A 322 -18.02 1.38 -5.96
C ARG A 322 -17.35 0.43 -6.95
N LYS A 323 -16.82 0.95 -8.06
CA LYS A 323 -16.07 0.15 -9.03
C LYS A 323 -14.82 -0.46 -8.39
N GLN A 324 -14.02 0.35 -7.68
CA GLN A 324 -12.84 -0.12 -6.96
C GLN A 324 -13.19 -1.18 -5.91
N ALA A 325 -14.30 -1.00 -5.18
CA ALA A 325 -14.78 -1.95 -4.18
C ALA A 325 -15.20 -3.29 -4.80
N ALA A 326 -15.89 -3.26 -5.95
CA ALA A 326 -16.26 -4.47 -6.69
C ALA A 326 -15.02 -5.24 -7.19
N GLU A 327 -14.04 -4.53 -7.73
CA GLU A 327 -12.76 -5.12 -8.18
C GLU A 327 -11.98 -5.73 -6.99
N ALA A 328 -11.92 -5.02 -5.86
CA ALA A 328 -11.28 -5.51 -4.64
C ALA A 328 -11.97 -6.76 -4.09
N THR A 329 -13.31 -6.78 -4.08
CA THR A 329 -14.10 -7.94 -3.65
C THR A 329 -13.83 -9.16 -4.54
N ALA A 330 -13.86 -8.98 -5.87
CA ALA A 330 -13.55 -10.04 -6.82
C ALA A 330 -12.12 -10.60 -6.63
N LEU A 331 -11.14 -9.72 -6.36
CA LEU A 331 -9.76 -10.13 -6.08
C LEU A 331 -9.62 -10.88 -4.75
N ALA A 332 -10.32 -10.42 -3.71
CA ALA A 332 -10.34 -11.05 -2.39
C ALA A 332 -10.98 -12.45 -2.46
N GLU A 333 -12.09 -12.60 -3.18
CA GLU A 333 -12.75 -13.89 -3.44
C GLU A 333 -11.86 -14.84 -4.22
N LYS A 334 -11.24 -14.36 -5.31
CA LYS A 334 -10.27 -15.15 -6.09
C LYS A 334 -9.10 -15.61 -5.23
N SER A 335 -8.59 -14.73 -4.38
CA SER A 335 -7.49 -15.04 -3.46
C SER A 335 -7.92 -16.06 -2.40
N ARG A 336 -9.12 -15.91 -1.84
CA ARG A 336 -9.71 -16.87 -0.88
C ARG A 336 -9.90 -18.24 -1.53
N ARG A 337 -10.40 -18.29 -2.76
CA ARG A 337 -10.56 -19.52 -3.54
C ARG A 337 -9.21 -20.19 -3.81
N LEU A 338 -8.21 -19.45 -4.29
CA LEU A 338 -6.87 -20.00 -4.53
C LEU A 338 -6.20 -20.48 -3.24
N ARG A 339 -6.40 -19.79 -2.12
CA ARG A 339 -5.93 -20.24 -0.80
C ARG A 339 -6.64 -21.52 -0.38
N ALA A 340 -7.96 -21.59 -0.54
CA ALA A 340 -8.75 -22.79 -0.22
C ALA A 340 -8.39 -23.98 -1.12
N GLU A 341 -8.17 -23.77 -2.42
CA GLU A 341 -7.71 -24.79 -3.36
C GLU A 341 -6.30 -25.28 -2.98
N ARG A 342 -5.37 -24.37 -2.66
CA ARG A 342 -4.03 -24.74 -2.17
C ARG A 342 -4.06 -25.48 -0.84
N ASP A 343 -4.92 -25.06 0.09
CA ASP A 343 -5.10 -25.75 1.37
C ASP A 343 -5.69 -27.14 1.14
N ALA A 344 -6.71 -27.26 0.28
CA ALA A 344 -7.29 -28.53 -0.11
C ALA A 344 -6.26 -29.47 -0.77
N GLU A 345 -5.45 -28.97 -1.70
CA GLU A 345 -4.34 -29.73 -2.30
C GLU A 345 -3.32 -30.20 -1.26
N ARG A 346 -2.97 -29.34 -0.29
CA ARG A 346 -2.04 -29.69 0.80
C ARG A 346 -2.58 -30.82 1.69
N TRP A 347 -3.89 -30.88 1.85
CA TRP A 347 -4.57 -31.84 2.73
C TRP A 347 -5.21 -33.03 2.01
N GLY A 348 -4.94 -33.20 0.71
CA GLY A 348 -5.45 -34.32 -0.07
C GLY A 348 -6.96 -34.27 -0.34
N GLY A 349 -7.57 -33.08 -0.36
CA GLY A 349 -9.01 -32.86 -0.54
C GLY A 349 -9.58 -31.96 0.54
N THR A 350 -10.56 -32.46 1.31
CA THR A 350 -11.23 -31.66 2.34
C THR A 350 -10.27 -31.25 3.45
N PRO A 351 -10.32 -29.99 3.95
CA PRO A 351 -9.47 -29.58 5.07
C PRO A 351 -9.70 -30.44 6.33
N PRO A 352 -8.66 -30.69 7.15
CA PRO A 352 -8.78 -31.45 8.39
C PRO A 352 -9.42 -30.65 9.51
N SER A 353 -9.67 -31.34 10.64
CA SER A 353 -10.08 -30.70 11.89
C SER A 353 -9.04 -29.65 12.33
N ASP A 354 -9.48 -28.62 13.06
CA ASP A 354 -8.56 -27.60 13.59
C ASP A 354 -7.47 -28.19 14.49
N ARG A 355 -7.79 -29.29 15.19
CA ARG A 355 -6.85 -30.06 16.01
C ARG A 355 -5.68 -30.60 15.19
N VAL A 356 -5.95 -31.13 13.99
CA VAL A 356 -4.92 -31.64 13.07
C VAL A 356 -4.21 -30.50 12.33
N ARG A 357 -4.93 -29.43 11.99
CA ARG A 357 -4.37 -28.25 11.32
C ARG A 357 -3.31 -27.54 12.17
N GLY A 358 -3.46 -27.54 13.49
CA GLY A 358 -2.51 -26.92 14.43
C GLY A 358 -1.26 -27.74 14.77
N LEU A 359 -1.09 -28.96 14.22
CA LEU A 359 0.05 -29.82 14.56
C LEU A 359 1.30 -29.45 13.75
N LEU A 360 2.44 -29.30 14.44
CA LEU A 360 3.77 -29.25 13.83
C LEU A 360 4.30 -30.69 13.58
N SER A 361 3.58 -31.48 12.78
CA SER A 361 3.87 -32.91 12.57
C SER A 361 3.74 -33.33 11.09
N GLN A 362 3.92 -34.62 10.79
CA GLN A 362 3.79 -35.20 9.45
C GLN A 362 2.33 -35.33 8.96
N ALA A 363 1.38 -34.63 9.58
CA ALA A 363 -0.05 -34.72 9.25
C ALA A 363 -0.34 -34.36 7.78
N GLN A 364 0.25 -33.28 7.24
CA GLN A 364 0.09 -32.91 5.83
C GLN A 364 0.68 -33.97 4.90
N SER A 365 1.84 -34.53 5.26
CA SER A 365 2.50 -35.57 4.48
C SER A 365 1.68 -36.86 4.46
N LEU A 366 1.09 -37.24 5.59
CA LEU A 366 0.19 -38.41 5.68
C LEU A 366 -1.12 -38.16 4.92
N ALA A 367 -1.72 -36.97 5.02
CA ALA A 367 -2.93 -36.62 4.28
C ALA A 367 -2.77 -36.75 2.76
N ARG A 368 -1.58 -36.43 2.23
CA ARG A 368 -1.25 -36.57 0.80
C ARG A 368 -1.08 -38.02 0.35
N ILE A 369 -0.79 -38.92 1.27
CA ILE A 369 -0.62 -40.36 1.00
C ILE A 369 -1.95 -41.10 1.19
N ASP A 370 -2.59 -40.89 2.34
CA ASP A 370 -3.84 -41.56 2.72
C ASP A 370 -4.64 -40.68 3.69
N ARG A 371 -5.54 -39.88 3.12
CA ARG A 371 -6.39 -38.97 3.89
C ARG A 371 -7.38 -39.71 4.81
N PRO A 372 -8.11 -40.74 4.35
CA PRO A 372 -8.99 -41.53 5.21
C PRO A 372 -8.29 -42.13 6.44
N LEU A 373 -7.02 -42.52 6.32
CA LEU A 373 -6.24 -43.05 7.43
C LEU A 373 -5.94 -41.96 8.48
N LEU A 374 -5.56 -40.76 8.05
CA LEU A 374 -5.35 -39.62 8.94
C LEU A 374 -6.62 -39.28 9.72
N ASP A 375 -7.77 -39.16 9.04
CA ASP A 375 -9.05 -38.85 9.69
C ASP A 375 -9.43 -39.94 10.71
N ARG A 376 -9.14 -41.21 10.40
CA ARG A 376 -9.34 -42.32 11.34
C ARG A 376 -8.46 -42.18 12.58
N ILE A 377 -7.18 -41.82 12.43
CA ILE A 377 -6.26 -41.63 13.56
C ILE A 377 -6.73 -40.48 14.45
N ASP A 378 -7.20 -39.37 13.88
CA ASP A 378 -7.74 -38.23 14.65
C ASP A 378 -8.96 -38.64 15.48
N ALA A 379 -9.85 -39.44 14.90
CA ALA A 379 -11.06 -39.94 15.57
C ALA A 379 -10.80 -40.96 16.69
N LEU A 380 -9.60 -41.55 16.79
CA LEU A 380 -9.28 -42.53 17.84
C LEU A 380 -9.11 -41.86 19.22
N PRO A 381 -9.56 -42.51 20.32
CA PRO A 381 -9.18 -42.09 21.67
C PRO A 381 -7.66 -42.14 21.89
N ALA A 382 -7.14 -41.27 22.76
CA ALA A 382 -5.71 -41.14 23.06
C ALA A 382 -4.98 -42.48 23.31
N VAL A 383 -5.60 -43.41 24.05
CA VAL A 383 -5.02 -44.74 24.33
C VAL A 383 -4.87 -45.56 23.05
N ARG A 384 -5.85 -45.49 22.14
CA ARG A 384 -5.77 -46.18 20.84
C ARG A 384 -4.77 -45.50 19.90
N GLN A 385 -4.62 -44.18 19.96
CA GLN A 385 -3.57 -43.45 19.24
C GLN A 385 -2.16 -43.91 19.67
N ARG A 386 -1.91 -44.08 20.99
CA ARG A 386 -0.62 -44.64 21.47
C ARG A 386 -0.37 -46.07 20.97
N LYS A 387 -1.40 -46.92 20.98
CA LYS A 387 -1.30 -48.29 20.45
C LYS A 387 -1.02 -48.30 18.95
N ALA A 388 -1.66 -47.42 18.19
CA ALA A 388 -1.41 -47.21 16.76
C ALA A 388 0.05 -46.82 16.50
N ALA A 389 0.56 -45.86 17.28
CA ALA A 389 1.94 -45.41 17.19
C ALA A 389 2.93 -46.57 17.43
N CYS A 390 2.75 -47.33 18.52
CA CYS A 390 3.61 -48.47 18.84
C CYS A 390 3.56 -49.56 17.77
N TRP A 391 2.36 -49.85 17.25
CA TRP A 391 2.18 -50.81 16.16
C TRP A 391 2.94 -50.38 14.91
N ALA A 392 2.84 -49.11 14.51
CA ALA A 392 3.52 -48.56 13.35
C ALA A 392 5.05 -48.55 13.54
N ALA A 393 5.53 -48.11 14.70
CA ALA A 393 6.95 -48.10 15.04
C ALA A 393 7.55 -49.52 14.97
N ARG A 394 6.88 -50.52 15.53
CA ARG A 394 7.32 -51.93 15.43
C ARG A 394 7.42 -52.39 13.97
N ARG A 395 6.41 -52.09 13.15
CA ARG A 395 6.44 -52.45 11.72
C ARG A 395 7.58 -51.75 10.97
N ALA A 396 7.83 -50.47 11.26
CA ALA A 396 8.96 -49.73 10.70
C ALA A 396 10.31 -50.36 11.11
N MET A 397 10.48 -50.69 12.39
CA MET A 397 11.73 -51.29 12.89
C MET A 397 11.97 -52.66 12.27
N ARG A 398 10.90 -53.44 12.07
CA ARG A 398 10.98 -54.76 11.43
C ARG A 398 11.45 -54.68 10.00
N VAL A 399 10.79 -53.86 9.18
CA VAL A 399 11.09 -53.78 7.74
C VAL A 399 12.51 -53.24 7.50
N ALA A 400 13.02 -52.40 8.40
CA ALA A 400 14.38 -51.88 8.37
C ALA A 400 15.44 -52.79 9.03
N GLY A 401 15.04 -53.94 9.59
CA GLY A 401 15.96 -54.87 10.28
C GLY A 401 16.48 -54.38 11.64
N LEU A 402 15.86 -53.34 12.21
CA LEU A 402 16.31 -52.69 13.45
C LEU A 402 15.83 -53.39 14.73
N GLU A 403 14.85 -54.30 14.64
CA GLU A 403 14.31 -55.06 15.79
C GLU A 403 15.38 -55.96 16.48
N GLN A 404 16.47 -56.29 15.80
CA GLN A 404 17.54 -57.15 16.33
C GLN A 404 18.66 -56.37 17.04
N ILE A 405 18.68 -55.03 16.90
CA ILE A 405 19.71 -54.18 17.49
C ILE A 405 19.35 -53.90 18.95
N GLY A 406 20.18 -54.36 19.89
CA GLY A 406 19.81 -54.46 21.30
C GLY A 406 19.30 -53.17 21.94
N TRP A 407 19.89 -52.02 21.62
CA TRP A 407 19.46 -50.72 22.17
C TRP A 407 18.16 -50.19 21.54
N ILE A 408 17.86 -50.56 20.30
CA ILE A 408 16.60 -50.24 19.61
C ILE A 408 15.49 -51.19 20.09
N ALA A 409 15.78 -52.48 20.17
CA ALA A 409 14.87 -53.50 20.69
C ALA A 409 14.43 -53.18 22.13
N GLY A 410 15.38 -52.76 22.98
CA GLY A 410 15.09 -52.33 24.34
C GLY A 410 14.18 -51.10 24.42
N ALA A 411 14.39 -50.12 23.54
CA ALA A 411 13.55 -48.93 23.46
C ALA A 411 12.12 -49.25 22.98
N LEU A 412 12.01 -50.10 21.95
CA LEU A 412 10.72 -50.55 21.43
C LEU A 412 9.92 -51.34 22.50
N ALA A 413 10.57 -52.27 23.21
CA ALA A 413 9.95 -53.02 24.30
C ALA A 413 9.54 -52.12 25.49
N ALA A 414 10.29 -51.05 25.76
CA ALA A 414 9.90 -50.06 26.78
C ALA A 414 8.60 -49.34 26.37
N ALA A 415 8.51 -48.85 25.14
CA ALA A 415 7.32 -48.17 24.65
C ALA A 415 6.07 -49.07 24.64
N GLU A 416 6.22 -50.34 24.26
CA GLU A 416 5.12 -51.32 24.24
C GLU A 416 4.61 -51.69 25.62
N ALA A 417 5.51 -51.71 26.61
CA ALA A 417 5.17 -51.84 28.02
C ALA A 417 4.63 -50.53 28.64
N ASN A 418 4.39 -49.50 27.82
CA ASN A 418 3.99 -48.16 28.23
C ASN A 418 4.94 -47.52 29.25
N ARG A 419 6.24 -47.81 29.13
CA ARG A 419 7.32 -47.19 29.91
C ARG A 419 7.96 -46.06 29.09
N PRO A 420 8.52 -45.03 29.75
CA PRO A 420 9.24 -43.97 29.05
C PRO A 420 10.38 -44.52 28.20
N LEU A 421 10.59 -43.93 27.03
CA LEU A 421 11.75 -44.23 26.20
C LEU A 421 13.05 -43.80 26.91
N PRO A 422 14.20 -44.44 26.59
CA PRO A 422 15.48 -44.00 27.11
C PRO A 422 15.77 -42.53 26.76
N ARG A 423 16.53 -41.83 27.62
CA ARG A 423 16.83 -40.39 27.45
C ARG A 423 17.41 -40.04 26.07
N SER A 424 18.24 -40.92 25.50
CA SER A 424 18.81 -40.73 24.16
C SER A 424 17.78 -40.59 23.03
N PHE A 425 16.55 -41.08 23.22
CA PHE A 425 15.45 -40.97 22.26
C PHE A 425 14.51 -39.78 22.50
N THR A 426 14.62 -39.14 23.67
CA THR A 426 13.71 -38.05 24.09
C THR A 426 14.43 -36.70 24.10
N GLU A 427 15.70 -36.66 24.46
CA GLU A 427 16.53 -35.45 24.45
C GLU A 427 16.79 -34.98 23.01
N GLN A 428 16.70 -33.66 22.78
CA GLN A 428 16.90 -33.02 21.47
C GLN A 428 16.12 -33.71 20.34
N SER A 429 14.88 -34.12 20.63
CA SER A 429 14.01 -34.84 19.68
C SER A 429 14.65 -36.12 19.12
N GLY A 430 15.44 -36.83 19.93
CA GLY A 430 16.04 -38.11 19.56
C GLY A 430 17.27 -38.00 18.66
N SER A 431 17.83 -36.80 18.47
CA SER A 431 19.02 -36.56 17.64
C SER A 431 20.20 -37.46 18.04
N ALA A 432 20.46 -37.64 19.34
CA ALA A 432 21.54 -38.49 19.83
C ALA A 432 21.35 -39.97 19.41
N ALA A 433 20.14 -40.50 19.51
CA ALA A 433 19.82 -41.84 19.05
C ALA A 433 19.90 -41.97 17.52
N PHE A 434 19.51 -40.92 16.78
CA PHE A 434 19.62 -40.89 15.32
C PHE A 434 21.09 -40.88 14.85
N HIS A 435 21.95 -40.10 15.51
CA HIS A 435 23.39 -40.11 15.22
C HIS A 435 24.03 -41.46 15.53
N ARG A 436 23.60 -42.11 16.62
CA ARG A 436 24.03 -43.46 16.94
C ARG A 436 23.62 -44.45 15.84
N LEU A 437 22.37 -44.39 15.37
CA LEU A 437 21.88 -45.22 14.26
C LEU A 437 22.80 -45.16 13.03
N LEU A 438 23.25 -43.96 12.63
CA LEU A 438 24.08 -43.77 11.45
C LEU A 438 25.54 -44.22 11.62
N SER A 439 26.01 -44.35 12.85
CA SER A 439 27.43 -44.65 13.16
C SER A 439 27.64 -46.07 13.68
N ASP A 440 26.57 -46.77 14.03
CA ASP A 440 26.61 -48.10 14.64
C ASP A 440 26.84 -49.17 13.56
N PRO A 441 27.97 -49.91 13.61
CA PRO A 441 28.30 -50.89 12.58
C PRO A 441 27.37 -52.10 12.57
N GLU A 442 26.60 -52.34 13.64
CA GLU A 442 25.59 -53.41 13.68
C GLU A 442 24.33 -53.05 12.89
N VAL A 443 24.12 -51.76 12.56
CA VAL A 443 22.93 -51.30 11.84
C VAL A 443 23.03 -51.67 10.35
N PRO A 444 22.03 -52.39 9.79
CA PRO A 444 22.00 -52.69 8.37
C PRO A 444 21.94 -51.41 7.53
N HIS A 445 22.51 -51.45 6.32
CA HIS A 445 22.47 -50.33 5.38
C HIS A 445 21.75 -50.75 4.10
N THR A 446 20.42 -50.79 4.16
CA THR A 446 19.56 -51.09 3.00
C THR A 446 18.95 -49.82 2.45
N THR A 447 18.72 -49.75 1.14
CA THR A 447 18.03 -48.61 0.52
C THR A 447 16.61 -48.98 0.13
N VAL A 448 15.74 -47.97 0.12
CA VAL A 448 14.39 -48.07 -0.42
C VAL A 448 14.15 -46.96 -1.44
N PRO A 449 13.43 -47.25 -2.53
CA PRO A 449 12.99 -46.24 -3.47
C PRO A 449 11.86 -45.41 -2.83
N LEU A 450 12.01 -44.09 -2.84
CA LEU A 450 10.94 -43.17 -2.46
C LEU A 450 10.32 -42.51 -3.69
N ARG A 451 9.04 -42.83 -3.92
CA ARG A 451 8.19 -42.22 -4.94
C ARG A 451 7.26 -41.20 -4.29
N LEU A 452 7.80 -40.03 -3.95
CA LEU A 452 6.98 -38.89 -3.55
C LEU A 452 6.58 -38.12 -4.81
N GLY A 453 5.31 -37.66 -4.88
CA GLY A 453 4.71 -37.13 -6.10
C GLY A 453 5.52 -36.02 -6.79
N PRO A 454 5.27 -35.75 -8.08
CA PRO A 454 6.15 -34.97 -8.98
C PRO A 454 6.51 -33.55 -8.52
N ARG A 455 5.76 -32.95 -7.59
CA ARG A 455 6.07 -31.64 -6.99
C ARG A 455 7.14 -31.69 -5.89
N ALA A 456 7.49 -32.86 -5.34
CA ALA A 456 8.45 -33.00 -4.24
C ALA A 456 9.91 -33.20 -4.71
N PHE A 457 10.14 -33.87 -5.85
CA PHE A 457 11.49 -34.25 -6.31
C PHE A 457 11.78 -33.95 -7.80
N GLY A 458 10.95 -33.14 -8.48
CA GLY A 458 11.14 -32.81 -9.89
C GLY A 458 10.91 -34.01 -10.83
N PRO A 459 11.30 -33.90 -12.13
CA PRO A 459 10.91 -34.86 -13.16
C PRO A 459 11.52 -36.27 -13.04
N ARG A 460 12.46 -36.49 -12.11
CA ARG A 460 12.97 -37.82 -11.73
C ARG A 460 12.42 -38.20 -10.36
N GLY A 461 11.13 -38.55 -10.30
CA GLY A 461 10.37 -38.81 -9.06
C GLY A 461 10.73 -40.08 -8.28
N VAL A 462 11.99 -40.52 -8.27
CA VAL A 462 12.50 -41.64 -7.47
C VAL A 462 13.86 -41.28 -6.90
N THR A 463 14.02 -41.37 -5.58
CA THR A 463 15.31 -41.26 -4.88
C THR A 463 15.51 -42.48 -3.99
N GLU A 464 16.70 -43.07 -4.02
CA GLU A 464 17.10 -44.12 -3.08
C GLU A 464 17.45 -43.50 -1.73
N MET A 465 16.80 -43.93 -0.66
CA MET A 465 17.09 -43.49 0.71
C MET A 465 17.45 -44.66 1.61
N LEU A 466 18.35 -44.41 2.57
CA LEU A 466 18.69 -45.37 3.62
C LEU A 466 17.42 -45.74 4.42
N GLN A 467 16.99 -46.99 4.33
CA GLN A 467 15.73 -47.49 4.89
C GLN A 467 15.68 -47.30 6.41
N GLN A 468 16.80 -47.48 7.09
CA GLN A 468 16.94 -47.32 8.53
C GLN A 468 16.72 -45.86 8.93
N ALA A 469 17.28 -44.91 8.18
CA ALA A 469 17.13 -43.49 8.45
C ALA A 469 15.68 -43.00 8.27
N VAL A 470 14.90 -43.61 7.36
CA VAL A 470 13.48 -43.28 7.19
C VAL A 470 12.57 -44.02 8.17
N ALA A 471 12.95 -45.22 8.63
CA ALA A 471 12.17 -46.01 9.59
C ALA A 471 12.32 -45.50 11.03
N PHE A 472 13.55 -45.15 11.42
CA PHE A 472 13.89 -44.83 12.81
C PHE A 472 13.10 -43.68 13.44
N PRO A 473 12.74 -42.61 12.70
CA PRO A 473 11.86 -41.56 13.22
C PRO A 473 10.50 -42.08 13.72
N ALA A 474 10.00 -43.22 13.24
CA ALA A 474 8.77 -43.81 13.77
C ALA A 474 8.89 -44.22 15.24
N LEU A 475 10.08 -44.65 15.67
CA LEU A 475 10.35 -44.98 17.07
C LEU A 475 10.57 -43.73 17.92
N ILE A 476 11.28 -42.72 17.38
CA ILE A 476 11.44 -41.41 18.04
C ILE A 476 10.07 -40.76 18.28
N ALA A 477 9.13 -40.86 17.34
CA ALA A 477 7.80 -40.29 17.45
C ALA A 477 7.01 -40.76 18.69
N LEU A 478 7.35 -41.94 19.25
CA LEU A 478 6.72 -42.42 20.48
C LEU A 478 7.03 -41.54 21.70
N ALA A 479 8.10 -40.73 21.64
CA ALA A 479 8.48 -39.77 22.67
C ALA A 479 7.56 -38.54 22.74
N HIS A 480 6.75 -38.24 21.72
CA HIS A 480 5.87 -37.07 21.74
C HIS A 480 4.86 -37.16 22.88
N ASP A 481 4.61 -36.06 23.60
CA ASP A 481 3.59 -36.00 24.66
C ASP A 481 2.17 -36.14 24.11
N SER A 482 1.91 -35.60 22.91
CA SER A 482 0.64 -35.72 22.21
C SER A 482 0.48 -37.11 21.59
N PRO A 483 -0.51 -37.93 22.03
CA PRO A 483 -0.77 -39.25 21.44
C PRO A 483 -1.12 -39.19 19.95
N LEU A 484 -1.79 -38.12 19.53
CA LEU A 484 -2.16 -37.90 18.13
C LEU A 484 -0.93 -37.66 17.25
N VAL A 485 0.00 -36.79 17.70
CA VAL A 485 1.25 -36.52 16.98
C VAL A 485 2.09 -37.81 16.89
N ALA A 486 2.23 -38.54 18.00
CA ALA A 486 2.95 -39.80 18.03
C ALA A 486 2.39 -40.81 17.02
N ALA A 487 1.06 -40.93 16.92
CA ALA A 487 0.40 -41.84 15.98
C ALA A 487 0.60 -41.44 14.53
N ILE A 488 0.38 -40.16 14.20
CA ILE A 488 0.52 -39.64 12.83
C ILE A 488 1.95 -39.82 12.34
N ASP A 489 2.94 -39.40 13.15
CA ASP A 489 4.33 -39.41 12.74
C ASP A 489 4.88 -40.84 12.67
N ALA A 490 4.51 -41.72 13.60
CA ALA A 490 4.90 -43.12 13.53
C ALA A 490 4.31 -43.84 12.31
N VAL A 491 3.01 -43.62 12.00
CA VAL A 491 2.35 -44.21 10.82
C VAL A 491 2.94 -43.68 9.53
N TYR A 492 3.19 -42.37 9.43
CA TYR A 492 3.82 -41.79 8.25
C TYR A 492 5.22 -42.36 8.00
N ASN A 493 6.11 -42.31 9.00
CA ASN A 493 7.47 -42.79 8.84
C ASN A 493 7.52 -44.30 8.58
N ALA A 494 6.62 -45.08 9.19
CA ALA A 494 6.46 -46.49 8.86
C ALA A 494 6.03 -46.71 7.40
N ALA A 495 5.07 -45.93 6.89
CA ALA A 495 4.64 -46.02 5.49
C ALA A 495 5.79 -45.73 4.52
N ILE A 496 6.59 -44.70 4.80
CA ILE A 496 7.77 -44.35 3.99
C ILE A 496 8.83 -45.46 4.03
N ALA A 497 9.08 -46.08 5.19
CA ALA A 497 10.06 -47.15 5.34
C ALA A 497 9.74 -48.44 4.55
N HIS A 498 8.48 -48.64 4.18
CA HIS A 498 8.06 -49.79 3.37
C HIS A 498 8.30 -49.57 1.86
N GLY A 499 8.72 -48.37 1.41
CA GLY A 499 9.10 -48.13 0.01
C GLY A 499 8.00 -48.53 -0.98
N ASP A 500 8.33 -49.43 -1.92
CA ASP A 500 7.35 -49.96 -2.90
C ASP A 500 6.22 -50.78 -2.25
N ASP A 501 6.39 -51.32 -1.03
CA ASP A 501 5.35 -52.04 -0.27
C ASP A 501 4.46 -51.10 0.58
N ARG A 502 4.60 -49.77 0.43
CA ARG A 502 3.85 -48.77 1.21
C ARG A 502 2.35 -49.00 1.18
N ASP A 503 1.77 -49.26 0.01
CA ASP A 503 0.32 -49.35 -0.14
C ASP A 503 -0.24 -50.58 0.61
N ARG A 504 0.52 -51.67 0.68
CA ARG A 504 0.19 -52.83 1.53
C ARG A 504 0.23 -52.48 3.01
N PHE A 505 1.25 -51.72 3.45
CA PHE A 505 1.32 -51.23 4.82
C PHE A 505 0.11 -50.36 5.19
N LEU A 506 -0.35 -49.49 4.29
CA LEU A 506 -1.51 -48.62 4.54
C LEU A 506 -2.82 -49.42 4.69
N VAL A 507 -3.00 -50.47 3.89
CA VAL A 507 -4.14 -51.41 4.04
C VAL A 507 -4.09 -52.13 5.39
N ASP A 508 -2.91 -52.59 5.80
CA ASP A 508 -2.71 -53.20 7.12
C ASP A 508 -2.99 -52.20 8.25
N ALA A 509 -2.55 -50.95 8.09
CA ALA A 509 -2.80 -49.88 9.06
C ALA A 509 -4.29 -49.58 9.20
N HIS A 510 -5.02 -49.49 8.07
CA HIS A 510 -6.47 -49.36 8.12
C HIS A 510 -7.14 -50.50 8.88
N THR A 511 -6.66 -51.73 8.71
CA THR A 511 -7.22 -52.92 9.39
C THR A 511 -6.90 -52.91 10.88
N ALA A 512 -5.67 -52.55 11.25
CA ALA A 512 -5.24 -52.47 12.65
C ALA A 512 -5.91 -51.35 13.45
N LEU A 513 -6.43 -50.32 12.76
CA LEU A 513 -7.06 -49.14 13.37
C LEU A 513 -8.60 -49.12 13.32
N ARG A 514 -9.24 -50.19 12.79
CA ARG A 514 -10.67 -50.43 13.01
C ARG A 514 -10.90 -50.85 14.47
#